data_AF-A0A5C7M743-F1
#
_entry.id   AF-A0A5C7M743-F1
#
_cell.length_a   1.000
_cell.length_b   1.000
_cell.length_c   1.000
_cell.angle_alpha   90.00
_cell.angle_beta   90.00
_cell.angle_gamma   90.00
#
_symmetry.space_group_name_H-M   'P 1'
#
loop_
_entity.id
_entity.type
_entity.pdbx_description
1 polymer ?
#
loop_
_entity_poly.entity_id
_entity_poly.type
_entity_poly.pdbx_seq_one_letter_code
_entity_poly.pdbx_strand_id
1 'polypeptide(L)'
;MSWRDWFPLRWDYFTGGTNLTPTPENAPGEPPDLREIINDLAARPIIGTVDDDYTVEEGDELMTIEVDPAANGGAITVTLPDDFPVGWVAALRQTTAGVVTVEAGVGATLDHVATAADPVTLAEQWAMATIEVRALDTWIISGQLTAV
;
A
#
# COMPACT_ATOMS: atom_id res chain seq x y z
N MET A 1 19.49 34.60 11.14
CA MET A 1 19.08 33.43 10.34
C MET A 1 20.28 32.95 9.57
N SER A 2 20.71 31.73 9.86
CA SER A 2 21.82 31.06 9.19
C SER A 2 21.28 30.35 7.94
N TRP A 3 22.08 30.23 6.89
CA TRP A 3 21.70 29.46 5.69
C TRP A 3 21.39 27.99 6.01
N ARG A 4 21.87 27.48 7.15
CA ARG A 4 21.55 26.15 7.68
C ARG A 4 20.09 26.00 8.08
N ASP A 5 19.39 27.09 8.40
CA ASP A 5 17.98 27.08 8.79
C ASP A 5 17.05 26.87 7.59
N TRP A 6 17.58 26.97 6.36
CA TRP A 6 16.86 26.81 5.09
C TRP A 6 17.08 25.44 4.45
N PHE A 7 17.95 24.61 5.02
CA PHE A 7 18.24 23.29 4.49
C PHE A 7 17.12 22.33 4.94
N PRO A 8 16.49 21.57 4.02
CA PRO A 8 15.37 20.69 4.36
C PRO A 8 15.77 19.51 5.25
N LEU A 9 17.08 19.28 5.41
CA LEU A 9 17.64 18.24 6.26
C LEU A 9 18.46 18.89 7.39
N ARG A 10 18.35 18.37 8.61
CA ARG A 10 19.14 18.85 9.74
C ARG A 10 20.65 18.60 9.49
N TRP A 11 21.47 19.55 9.91
CA TRP A 11 22.91 19.55 9.58
C TRP A 11 23.71 18.45 10.30
N ASP A 12 23.23 18.00 11.44
CA ASP A 12 23.76 16.89 12.23
C ASP A 12 23.81 15.56 11.44
N TYR A 13 22.95 15.37 10.43
CA TYR A 13 23.01 14.23 9.52
C TYR A 13 24.25 14.19 8.61
N PHE A 14 24.96 15.32 8.45
CA PHE A 14 26.18 15.39 7.62
C PHE A 14 27.47 15.41 8.45
N THR A 15 27.35 15.45 9.78
CA THR A 15 28.49 15.45 10.69
C THR A 15 28.68 14.06 11.28
N GLY A 16 29.71 13.32 10.83
CA GLY A 16 29.99 11.98 11.35
C GLY A 16 30.71 11.03 10.39
N GLY A 17 30.74 11.33 9.09
CA GLY A 17 31.58 10.58 8.12
C GLY A 17 31.10 9.16 7.78
N THR A 18 29.96 8.70 8.30
CA THR A 18 29.38 7.37 8.01
C THR A 18 28.55 7.33 6.73
N ASN A 19 28.44 8.43 5.99
CA ASN A 19 27.58 8.60 4.80
C ASN A 19 27.73 7.56 3.68
N LEU A 20 28.75 6.69 3.69
CA LEU A 20 28.99 5.71 2.61
C LEU A 20 29.47 4.33 3.10
N THR A 21 29.76 4.16 4.39
CA THR A 21 30.30 2.89 4.90
C THR A 21 29.30 2.34 5.90
N PRO A 22 28.62 1.21 5.62
CA PRO A 22 27.73 0.60 6.59
C PRO A 22 28.57 0.21 7.80
N THR A 23 28.44 0.94 8.90
CA THR A 23 28.78 0.38 10.21
C THR A 23 27.76 -0.73 10.48
N PRO A 24 28.15 -1.81 11.16
CA PRO A 24 27.21 -2.84 11.54
C PRO A 24 26.14 -2.18 12.40
N GLU A 25 24.90 -2.17 11.91
CA GLU A 25 23.65 -1.91 12.63
C GLU A 25 23.74 -0.86 13.74
N ASN A 26 23.49 0.41 13.38
CA ASN A 26 23.13 1.54 14.25
C ASN A 26 23.25 1.25 15.75
N ALA A 27 24.44 1.48 16.32
CA ALA A 27 24.58 1.47 17.76
C ALA A 27 23.62 2.53 18.36
N PRO A 28 23.01 2.28 19.53
CA PRO A 28 22.09 3.24 20.14
C PRO A 28 22.73 4.63 20.27
N GLY A 29 22.19 5.62 19.56
CA GLY A 29 22.67 7.01 19.55
C GLY A 29 23.49 7.43 18.33
N GLU A 30 23.70 6.55 17.35
CA GLU A 30 24.26 6.94 16.05
C GLU A 30 23.19 7.57 15.14
N PRO A 31 23.54 8.62 14.36
CA PRO A 31 22.63 9.16 13.36
C PRO A 31 22.38 8.13 12.25
N PRO A 32 21.13 8.02 11.73
CA PRO A 32 20.78 7.07 10.69
C PRO A 32 21.63 7.30 9.43
N ASP A 33 21.99 6.22 8.74
CA ASP A 33 22.78 6.33 7.52
C ASP A 33 21.95 6.89 6.36
N LEU A 34 22.60 7.35 5.27
CA LEU A 34 21.88 7.91 4.13
C LEU A 34 20.94 6.90 3.45
N ARG A 35 21.21 5.58 3.56
CA ARG A 35 20.32 4.56 2.99
C ARG A 35 19.06 4.45 3.84
N GLU A 36 19.17 4.49 5.15
CA GLU A 36 18.06 4.51 6.10
C GLU A 36 17.23 5.78 5.96
N ILE A 37 17.88 6.94 5.89
CA ILE A 37 17.21 8.23 5.64
C ILE A 37 16.49 8.22 4.28
N ILE A 38 17.13 7.70 3.22
CA ILE A 38 16.49 7.56 1.91
C ILE A 38 15.38 6.50 1.95
N ASN A 39 15.53 5.40 2.68
CA ASN A 39 14.50 4.37 2.81
C ASN A 39 13.27 4.90 3.58
N ASP A 40 13.49 5.75 4.57
CA ASP A 40 12.46 6.43 5.36
C ASP A 40 11.78 7.54 4.54
N LEU A 41 12.57 8.37 3.85
CA LEU A 41 12.07 9.43 2.96
C LEU A 41 11.42 8.91 1.67
N ALA A 42 11.89 7.78 1.14
CA ALA A 42 11.37 7.18 -0.09
C ALA A 42 10.16 6.27 0.16
N ALA A 43 9.63 6.24 1.41
CA ALA A 43 8.43 5.50 1.78
C ALA A 43 8.41 4.10 1.17
N ARG A 44 9.34 3.23 1.61
CA ARG A 44 9.26 1.80 1.27
C ARG A 44 7.81 1.36 1.47
N PRO A 45 7.19 0.67 0.49
CA PRO A 45 5.78 0.31 0.58
C PRO A 45 5.56 -0.45 1.88
N ILE A 46 4.75 0.13 2.75
CA ILE A 46 4.35 -0.50 4.01
C ILE A 46 3.47 -1.68 3.61
N ILE A 47 3.78 -2.85 4.15
CA ILE A 47 3.02 -4.07 3.90
C ILE A 47 2.09 -4.26 5.09
N GLY A 48 0.80 -4.12 4.84
CA GLY A 48 -0.26 -4.56 5.75
C GLY A 48 -0.66 -5.99 5.36
N THR A 49 -0.93 -6.86 6.33
CA THR A 49 -1.45 -8.21 6.07
C THR A 49 -2.86 -8.32 6.61
N VAL A 50 -3.77 -8.88 5.81
CA VAL A 50 -5.17 -9.14 6.19
C VAL A 50 -5.48 -10.62 6.03
N ASP A 51 -6.12 -11.21 7.04
CA ASP A 51 -6.39 -12.64 7.18
C ASP A 51 -7.88 -12.95 7.40
N ASP A 52 -8.76 -11.95 7.24
CA ASP A 52 -10.22 -12.04 7.28
C ASP A 52 -10.83 -11.00 6.30
N ASP A 53 -12.16 -10.97 6.17
CA ASP A 53 -12.88 -9.93 5.42
C ASP A 53 -12.47 -8.54 5.89
N TYR A 54 -12.21 -7.65 4.94
CA TYR A 54 -11.51 -6.39 5.20
C TYR A 54 -12.19 -5.23 4.49
N THR A 55 -12.39 -4.13 5.21
CA THR A 55 -12.75 -2.84 4.60
C THR A 55 -11.51 -1.97 4.57
N VAL A 56 -11.17 -1.43 3.40
CA VAL A 56 -10.00 -0.57 3.24
C VAL A 56 -10.14 0.67 4.11
N GLU A 57 -9.04 1.09 4.76
CA GLU A 57 -8.99 2.24 5.65
C GLU A 57 -8.16 3.39 5.05
N GLU A 58 -8.44 4.63 5.45
CA GLU A 58 -7.72 5.82 4.95
C GLU A 58 -6.20 5.69 5.17
N GLY A 59 -5.81 4.99 6.25
CA GLY A 59 -4.42 4.73 6.62
C GLY A 59 -3.67 3.79 5.67
N ASP A 60 -4.35 3.06 4.78
CA ASP A 60 -3.70 2.17 3.80
C ASP A 60 -3.17 2.91 2.57
N GLU A 61 -3.30 4.24 2.52
CA GLU A 61 -2.83 5.02 1.38
C GLU A 61 -1.34 4.72 1.10
N LEU A 62 -1.03 4.45 -0.18
CA LEU A 62 0.29 4.07 -0.67
C LEU A 62 0.85 2.74 -0.14
N MET A 63 0.05 1.96 0.62
CA MET A 63 0.45 0.66 1.12
C MET A 63 0.26 -0.45 0.09
N THR A 64 0.94 -1.58 0.34
CA THR A 64 0.55 -2.87 -0.24
C THR A 64 -0.19 -3.69 0.80
N ILE A 65 -1.46 -3.95 0.54
CA ILE A 65 -2.32 -4.82 1.34
C ILE A 65 -2.13 -6.25 0.83
N GLU A 66 -1.45 -7.07 1.62
CA GLU A 66 -1.27 -8.50 1.40
C GLU A 66 -2.44 -9.28 1.99
N VAL A 67 -3.21 -9.92 1.12
CA VAL A 67 -4.40 -10.67 1.48
C VAL A 67 -4.05 -12.16 1.52
N ASP A 68 -4.33 -12.82 2.64
CA ASP A 68 -4.12 -14.27 2.85
C ASP A 68 -5.47 -15.02 2.95
N PRO A 69 -6.10 -15.39 1.82
CA PRO A 69 -7.36 -16.14 1.84
C PRO A 69 -7.27 -17.48 2.55
N ALA A 70 -6.11 -18.14 2.54
CA ALA A 70 -5.93 -19.45 3.17
C ALA A 70 -6.10 -19.38 4.69
N ALA A 71 -5.83 -18.22 5.31
CA ALA A 71 -6.09 -17.97 6.71
C ALA A 71 -7.61 -17.90 7.03
N ASN A 72 -8.43 -17.45 6.08
CA ASN A 72 -9.89 -17.36 6.21
C ASN A 72 -10.67 -18.46 5.46
N GLY A 73 -10.20 -19.71 5.53
CA GLY A 73 -10.92 -20.83 4.92
C GLY A 73 -10.96 -20.83 3.38
N GLY A 74 -10.15 -20.00 2.74
CA GLY A 74 -9.93 -19.94 1.29
C GLY A 74 -10.65 -18.81 0.56
N ALA A 75 -11.33 -17.90 1.25
CA ALA A 75 -11.99 -16.74 0.65
C ALA A 75 -11.95 -15.51 1.55
N ILE A 76 -11.64 -14.34 0.98
CA ILE A 76 -11.69 -13.03 1.65
C ILE A 76 -12.36 -12.03 0.71
N THR A 77 -13.20 -11.18 1.28
CA THR A 77 -13.81 -10.03 0.62
C THR A 77 -13.14 -8.75 1.08
N VAL A 78 -12.68 -7.94 0.12
CA VAL A 78 -12.12 -6.60 0.33
C VAL A 78 -13.16 -5.57 -0.14
N THR A 79 -13.68 -4.80 0.79
CA THR A 79 -14.71 -3.79 0.54
C THR A 79 -14.09 -2.40 0.41
N LEU A 80 -14.44 -1.68 -0.65
CA LEU A 80 -13.97 -0.31 -0.93
C LEU A 80 -15.01 0.74 -0.49
N PRO A 81 -14.73 1.62 0.49
CA PRO A 81 -15.70 2.59 1.01
C PRO A 81 -15.89 3.82 0.08
N ASP A 82 -16.89 4.68 0.35
CA ASP A 82 -17.24 5.85 -0.48
C ASP A 82 -16.63 7.18 0.02
N ASP A 83 -15.85 7.19 1.09
CA ASP A 83 -15.46 8.40 1.83
C ASP A 83 -14.01 8.86 1.61
N PHE A 84 -13.33 8.35 0.57
CA PHE A 84 -11.91 8.60 0.36
C PHE A 84 -11.63 9.75 -0.62
N PRO A 85 -10.50 10.47 -0.45
CA PRO A 85 -10.15 11.57 -1.35
C PRO A 85 -9.78 11.08 -2.76
N VAL A 86 -10.20 11.82 -3.79
CA VAL A 86 -9.78 11.56 -5.17
C VAL A 86 -8.25 11.59 -5.28
N GLY A 87 -7.68 10.55 -5.88
CA GLY A 87 -6.24 10.35 -5.99
C GLY A 87 -5.65 9.40 -4.93
N TRP A 88 -6.44 8.98 -3.93
CA TRP A 88 -6.06 7.92 -3.01
C TRP A 88 -5.75 6.64 -3.80
N VAL A 89 -4.67 5.95 -3.43
CA VAL A 89 -4.20 4.76 -4.14
C VAL A 89 -3.56 3.76 -3.19
N ALA A 90 -3.80 2.48 -3.41
CA ALA A 90 -3.10 1.38 -2.76
C ALA A 90 -2.94 0.17 -3.68
N ALA A 91 -2.06 -0.74 -3.32
CA ALA A 91 -1.89 -2.02 -4.02
C ALA A 91 -2.51 -3.16 -3.22
N LEU A 92 -3.17 -4.08 -3.91
CA LEU A 92 -3.65 -5.35 -3.37
C LEU A 92 -2.77 -6.49 -3.90
N ARG A 93 -2.42 -7.46 -3.05
CA ARG A 93 -1.68 -8.66 -3.43
C ARG A 93 -2.22 -9.88 -2.72
N GLN A 94 -2.64 -10.89 -3.48
CA GLN A 94 -3.00 -12.19 -2.93
C GLN A 94 -1.74 -13.01 -2.63
N THR A 95 -1.49 -13.41 -1.39
CA THR A 95 -0.25 -14.11 -0.99
C THR A 95 -0.40 -15.63 -0.93
N THR A 96 -1.62 -16.15 -0.74
CA THR A 96 -1.91 -17.59 -0.66
C THR A 96 -3.01 -18.02 -1.62
N ALA A 97 -3.21 -19.32 -1.78
CA ALA A 97 -4.27 -19.86 -2.62
C ALA A 97 -5.65 -19.59 -2.01
N GLY A 98 -6.63 -19.29 -2.87
CA GLY A 98 -8.01 -18.98 -2.48
C GLY A 98 -8.59 -17.90 -3.39
N VAL A 99 -9.69 -17.30 -2.95
CA VAL A 99 -10.41 -16.26 -3.68
C VAL A 99 -10.31 -14.94 -2.92
N VAL A 100 -9.78 -13.91 -3.55
CA VAL A 100 -9.89 -12.53 -3.08
C VAL A 100 -10.92 -11.82 -3.93
N THR A 101 -12.07 -11.53 -3.34
CA THR A 101 -13.15 -10.75 -3.96
C THR A 101 -12.95 -9.29 -3.58
N VAL A 102 -13.03 -8.38 -4.55
CA VAL A 102 -13.03 -6.94 -4.32
C VAL A 102 -14.39 -6.40 -4.77
N GLU A 103 -15.04 -5.67 -3.88
CA GLU A 103 -16.39 -5.14 -4.09
C GLU A 103 -16.49 -3.67 -3.69
N ALA A 104 -17.42 -2.94 -4.30
CA ALA A 104 -17.77 -1.62 -3.83
C ALA A 104 -18.62 -1.72 -2.55
N GLY A 105 -18.25 -0.93 -1.53
CA GLY A 105 -19.09 -0.70 -0.36
C GLY A 105 -20.36 0.09 -0.72
N VAL A 106 -21.26 0.22 0.25
CA VAL A 106 -22.51 0.97 0.06
C VAL A 106 -22.20 2.43 -0.28
N GLY A 107 -22.67 2.89 -1.43
CA GLY A 107 -22.46 4.28 -1.89
C GLY A 107 -21.31 4.42 -2.89
N ALA A 108 -20.38 3.47 -2.92
CA ALA A 108 -19.27 3.43 -3.86
C ALA A 108 -19.65 2.75 -5.18
N THR A 109 -18.89 3.05 -6.23
CA THR A 109 -18.90 2.34 -7.51
C THR A 109 -17.50 1.83 -7.82
N LEU A 110 -17.39 0.58 -8.28
CA LEU A 110 -16.12 -0.03 -8.66
C LEU A 110 -16.06 -0.26 -10.18
N ASP A 111 -15.19 0.48 -10.86
CA ASP A 111 -14.95 0.36 -12.29
C ASP A 111 -13.70 -0.50 -12.58
N HIS A 112 -13.80 -1.39 -13.57
CA HIS A 112 -12.68 -2.21 -14.03
C HIS A 112 -12.85 -2.70 -15.47
N VAL A 113 -11.72 -3.08 -16.09
CA VAL A 113 -11.68 -3.60 -17.47
C VAL A 113 -12.12 -5.07 -17.56
N ALA A 114 -12.03 -5.82 -16.46
CA ALA A 114 -12.52 -7.20 -16.42
C ALA A 114 -14.02 -7.17 -16.75
N THR A 115 -14.42 -7.85 -17.82
CA THR A 115 -15.72 -7.68 -18.52
C THR A 115 -16.98 -8.12 -17.76
N ALA A 116 -16.89 -8.34 -16.44
CA ALA A 116 -18.02 -8.62 -15.56
C ALA A 116 -18.39 -7.37 -14.76
N ALA A 117 -19.61 -7.32 -14.22
CA ALA A 117 -19.98 -6.33 -13.22
C ALA A 117 -19.35 -6.67 -11.85
N ASP A 118 -19.27 -5.69 -10.96
CA ASP A 118 -18.96 -5.84 -9.53
C ASP A 118 -19.73 -7.04 -8.91
N PRO A 119 -19.07 -7.94 -8.16
CA PRO A 119 -17.66 -7.90 -7.74
C PRO A 119 -16.65 -8.49 -8.74
N VAL A 120 -15.38 -8.15 -8.53
CA VAL A 120 -14.24 -8.67 -9.29
C VAL A 120 -13.31 -9.46 -8.38
N THR A 121 -12.61 -10.45 -8.92
CA THR A 121 -11.63 -11.22 -8.13
C THR A 121 -10.21 -11.02 -8.65
N LEU A 122 -9.23 -11.13 -7.75
CA LEU A 122 -7.84 -11.30 -8.15
C LEU A 122 -7.68 -12.66 -8.84
N ALA A 123 -6.82 -12.72 -9.86
CA ALA A 123 -6.76 -13.88 -10.75
C ALA A 123 -6.36 -15.20 -10.04
N GLU A 124 -5.31 -15.16 -9.21
CA GLU A 124 -4.79 -16.32 -8.48
C GLU A 124 -3.76 -15.90 -7.42
N GLN A 125 -3.12 -16.86 -6.76
CA GLN A 125 -2.00 -16.59 -5.86
C GLN A 125 -0.91 -15.76 -6.54
N TRP A 126 -0.41 -14.73 -5.83
CA TRP A 126 0.53 -13.72 -6.32
C TRP A 126 -0.03 -12.74 -7.35
N ALA A 127 -1.33 -12.78 -7.63
CA ALA A 127 -1.98 -11.73 -8.39
C ALA A 127 -1.88 -10.40 -7.65
N MET A 128 -1.58 -9.35 -8.41
CA MET A 128 -1.48 -7.98 -7.92
C MET A 128 -2.41 -7.05 -8.68
N ALA A 129 -3.06 -6.16 -7.96
CA ALA A 129 -3.89 -5.09 -8.50
C ALA A 129 -3.61 -3.77 -7.79
N THR A 130 -3.93 -2.67 -8.45
CA THR A 130 -3.93 -1.32 -7.89
C THR A 130 -5.37 -0.84 -7.82
N ILE A 131 -5.74 -0.30 -6.66
CA ILE A 131 -7.01 0.37 -6.42
C ILE A 131 -6.77 1.88 -6.31
N GLU A 132 -7.56 2.68 -7.00
CA GLU A 132 -7.48 4.14 -6.94
C GLU A 132 -8.87 4.79 -6.86
N VAL A 133 -8.98 5.92 -6.18
CA VAL A 133 -10.20 6.74 -6.18
C VAL A 133 -10.12 7.74 -7.32
N ARG A 134 -10.96 7.57 -8.35
CA ARG A 134 -10.97 8.42 -9.54
C ARG A 134 -11.92 9.61 -9.44
N ALA A 135 -13.02 9.44 -8.72
CA ALA A 135 -14.04 10.46 -8.44
C ALA A 135 -14.61 10.24 -7.03
N LEU A 136 -15.44 11.17 -6.54
CA LEU A 136 -15.87 11.24 -5.13
C LEU A 136 -16.37 9.90 -4.55
N ASP A 137 -17.02 9.06 -5.38
CA ASP A 137 -17.55 7.75 -4.99
C ASP A 137 -17.16 6.65 -5.99
N THR A 138 -16.11 6.87 -6.79
CA THR A 138 -15.75 5.98 -7.90
C THR A 138 -14.33 5.47 -7.74
N TRP A 139 -14.22 4.17 -7.54
CA TRP A 139 -13.00 3.41 -7.54
C TRP A 139 -12.68 2.87 -8.92
N ILE A 140 -11.39 2.81 -9.24
CA ILE A 140 -10.87 2.02 -10.35
C ILE A 140 -9.97 0.95 -9.76
N ILE A 141 -10.17 -0.29 -10.20
CA ILE A 141 -9.21 -1.38 -9.97
C ILE A 141 -8.60 -1.84 -11.29
N SER A 142 -7.29 -1.99 -11.29
CA SER A 142 -6.53 -2.44 -12.47
C SER A 142 -5.39 -3.39 -12.09
N GLY A 143 -5.10 -4.37 -12.95
CA GLY A 143 -4.05 -5.35 -12.71
C GLY A 143 -4.44 -6.76 -13.15
N GLN A 144 -4.01 -7.75 -12.37
CA GLN A 144 -4.28 -9.16 -12.63
C GLN A 144 -5.64 -9.56 -12.04
N LEU A 145 -6.69 -9.22 -12.78
CA LEU A 145 -8.07 -9.46 -12.41
C LEU A 145 -8.64 -10.63 -13.22
N THR A 146 -9.56 -11.38 -12.62
CA THR A 146 -10.42 -12.31 -13.34
C THR A 146 -11.88 -11.90 -13.15
N ALA A 147 -12.68 -12.12 -14.20
CA ALA A 147 -14.13 -12.01 -14.06
C ALA A 147 -14.62 -13.13 -13.12
N VAL A 148 -15.64 -12.81 -12.32
CA VAL A 148 -16.38 -13.77 -11.48
C VAL A 148 -17.33 -14.59 -12.33
#